data_AF-A0A656K4C3-F1
#
_entry.id   AF-A0A656K4C3-F1
#
_cell.length_a   1.000
_cell.length_b   1.000
_cell.length_c   1.000
_cell.angle_alpha   90.00
_cell.angle_beta   90.00
_cell.angle_gamma   90.00
#
_symmetry.space_group_name_H-M   'P 1'
#
loop_
_entity.id
_entity.type
_entity.pdbx_description
1 polymer ?
#
loop_
_entity_poly.entity_id
_entity_poly.type
_entity_poly.pdbx_seq_one_letter_code
_entity_poly.pdbx_strand_id
1 'polypeptide(L)'
;AVGTTSVRSLESAARDGHLKPFSGDTDIFIYPGRPFHVVDALVTNFHLPESTLLMLVSAFAGYPETMAAYAAAIEHGYRFFSYGDAMFITRNPAPTAPQESAPEDHA
;
A
#
# COMPACT_ATOMS: atom_id res chain seq x y z
N ALA A 1 -4.05 -5.43 9.61
CA ALA A 1 -2.60 -5.42 9.85
C ALA A 1 -2.17 -4.04 10.37
N VAL A 2 -1.20 -4.00 11.28
CA VAL A 2 -0.62 -2.75 11.81
C VAL A 2 0.81 -2.65 11.30
N GLY A 3 1.05 -1.76 10.35
CA GLY A 3 2.32 -1.60 9.64
C GLY A 3 2.45 -2.47 8.38
N THR A 4 3.21 -1.95 7.41
CA THR A 4 3.48 -2.61 6.12
C THR A 4 4.34 -3.87 6.26
N THR A 5 5.22 -3.92 7.25
CA THR A 5 5.97 -5.15 7.58
C THR A 5 5.03 -6.29 7.96
N SER A 6 4.03 -6.04 8.81
CA SER A 6 3.04 -7.05 9.18
C SER A 6 2.18 -7.49 7.99
N VAL A 7 1.86 -6.60 7.06
CA VAL A 7 1.20 -6.97 5.78
C VAL A 7 2.07 -7.96 5.02
N ARG A 8 3.36 -7.64 4.81
CA ARG A 8 4.29 -8.52 4.08
C ARG A 8 4.43 -9.88 4.75
N SER A 9 4.52 -9.93 6.08
CA SER A 9 4.58 -11.18 6.84
C SER A 9 3.31 -12.03 6.66
N LEU A 10 2.13 -11.43 6.80
CA LEU A 10 0.84 -12.13 6.67
C LEU A 10 0.61 -12.64 5.24
N GLU A 11 0.86 -11.80 4.24
CA GLU A 11 0.71 -12.17 2.82
C GLU A 11 1.77 -13.18 2.36
N SER A 12 2.97 -13.19 2.98
CA SER A 12 3.94 -14.27 2.79
C SER A 12 3.48 -15.59 3.40
N ALA A 13 2.91 -15.55 4.61
CA ALA A 13 2.37 -16.73 5.27
C ALA A 13 1.08 -17.27 4.61
N ALA A 14 0.46 -16.47 3.73
CA ALA A 14 -0.76 -16.80 3.00
C ALA A 14 -0.59 -16.86 1.47
N ARG A 15 0.62 -17.14 0.96
CA ARG A 15 0.90 -17.19 -0.50
C ARG A 15 -0.07 -18.05 -1.30
N ASP A 16 -0.53 -19.16 -0.73
CA ASP A 16 -1.46 -20.10 -1.37
C ASP A 16 -2.94 -19.72 -1.17
N GLY A 17 -3.23 -18.48 -0.74
CA GLY A 17 -4.58 -18.02 -0.45
C GLY A 17 -5.11 -18.35 0.96
N HIS A 18 -4.36 -19.14 1.75
CA HIS A 18 -4.73 -19.51 3.12
C HIS A 18 -3.58 -19.25 4.09
N LEU A 19 -3.88 -18.62 5.23
CA LEU A 19 -2.90 -18.36 6.28
C LEU A 19 -2.44 -19.68 6.92
N LYS A 20 -1.13 -19.90 6.96
CA LYS A 20 -0.50 -21.07 7.61
C LYS A 20 0.59 -20.60 8.59
N PRO A 21 0.93 -21.40 9.62
CA PRO A 21 2.14 -21.16 10.40
C PRO A 21 3.34 -21.05 9.46
N PHE A 22 4.11 -19.96 9.61
CA PHE A 22 5.24 -19.65 8.74
C PHE A 22 6.36 -19.02 9.55
N SER A 23 7.59 -19.41 9.27
CA SER A 23 8.81 -18.81 9.82
C SER A 23 9.89 -18.82 8.75
N GLY A 24 10.41 -17.64 8.41
CA GLY A 24 11.39 -17.46 7.36
C GLY A 24 11.38 -16.03 6.82
N ASP A 25 12.22 -15.78 5.84
CA ASP A 25 12.32 -14.48 5.20
C ASP A 25 11.16 -14.23 4.22
N THR A 26 10.91 -12.95 3.96
CA THR A 26 9.92 -12.50 2.98
C THR A 26 10.59 -11.71 1.86
N ASP A 27 10.49 -12.22 0.65
CA ASP A 27 10.86 -11.56 -0.62
C ASP A 27 9.63 -10.96 -1.32
N ILE A 28 8.48 -10.92 -0.64
CA ILE A 28 7.22 -10.52 -1.27
C ILE A 28 7.27 -9.04 -1.65
N PHE A 29 7.04 -8.78 -2.94
CA PHE A 29 6.83 -7.44 -3.48
C PHE A 29 5.35 -7.25 -3.79
N ILE A 30 4.75 -6.24 -3.15
CA ILE A 30 3.32 -5.94 -3.28
C ILE A 30 3.19 -4.66 -4.10
N TYR A 31 2.53 -4.79 -5.24
CA TYR A 31 2.30 -3.72 -6.21
C TYR A 31 0.88 -3.81 -6.76
N PRO A 32 0.32 -2.72 -7.32
CA PRO A 32 -1.04 -2.71 -7.86
C PRO A 32 -1.30 -3.87 -8.84
N GLY A 33 -2.47 -4.51 -8.71
CA GLY A 33 -2.86 -5.70 -9.49
C GLY A 33 -2.53 -7.05 -8.83
N ARG A 34 -1.73 -7.07 -7.76
CA ARG A 34 -1.49 -8.29 -6.98
C ARG A 34 -2.59 -8.52 -5.94
N PRO A 35 -3.15 -9.74 -5.80
CA PRO A 35 -4.18 -10.00 -4.80
C PRO A 35 -3.59 -9.97 -3.38
N PHE A 36 -4.40 -9.48 -2.44
CA PHE A 36 -4.23 -9.72 -1.01
C PHE A 36 -5.09 -10.91 -0.61
N HIS A 37 -4.61 -11.74 0.31
CA HIS A 37 -5.34 -12.93 0.72
C HIS A 37 -6.01 -12.77 2.09
N VAL A 38 -5.35 -12.08 3.03
CA VAL A 38 -5.75 -12.16 4.45
C VAL A 38 -5.87 -10.81 5.15
N VAL A 39 -5.32 -9.75 4.57
CA VAL A 39 -5.42 -8.41 5.17
C VAL A 39 -6.66 -7.69 4.66
N ASP A 40 -7.59 -7.38 5.57
CA ASP A 40 -8.82 -6.62 5.26
C ASP A 40 -8.72 -5.12 5.58
N ALA A 41 -7.87 -4.76 6.54
CA ALA A 41 -7.61 -3.38 6.93
C ALA A 41 -6.14 -3.16 7.27
N LEU A 42 -5.65 -1.94 7.06
CA LEU A 42 -4.28 -1.52 7.30
C LEU A 42 -4.25 -0.23 8.13
N VAL A 43 -3.46 -0.24 9.20
CA VAL A 43 -2.99 0.98 9.87
C VAL A 43 -1.52 1.18 9.51
N THR A 44 -1.16 2.35 8.98
CA THR A 44 0.23 2.65 8.60
C THR A 44 0.48 4.16 8.61
N ASN A 45 1.75 4.57 8.66
CA ASN A 45 2.13 5.97 8.49
C ASN A 45 1.96 6.43 7.04
N PHE A 46 2.06 7.74 6.81
CA PHE A 46 2.28 8.33 5.49
C PHE A 46 3.74 8.16 5.05
N HIS A 47 3.93 7.56 3.87
CA HIS A 47 5.24 7.26 3.26
C HIS A 47 5.65 8.30 2.23
N LEU A 48 6.93 8.37 1.89
CA LEU A 48 7.43 9.30 0.88
C LEU A 48 6.90 8.97 -0.54
N PRO A 49 6.80 9.99 -1.42
CA PRO A 49 6.61 9.78 -2.86
C PRO A 49 7.65 8.79 -3.42
N GLU A 50 7.26 8.06 -4.46
CA GLU A 50 8.13 7.10 -5.18
C GLU A 50 8.72 5.97 -4.31
N SER A 51 8.14 5.71 -3.13
CA SER A 51 8.57 4.61 -2.26
C SER A 51 7.83 3.29 -2.54
N THR A 52 8.50 2.17 -2.31
CA THR A 52 7.87 0.84 -2.37
C THR A 52 6.74 0.67 -1.36
N LEU A 53 6.77 1.41 -0.24
CA LEU A 53 5.69 1.44 0.75
C LEU A 53 4.46 2.17 0.21
N LEU A 54 4.65 3.26 -0.53
CA LEU A 54 3.55 3.93 -1.22
C LEU A 54 2.93 3.02 -2.30
N MET A 55 3.73 2.22 -3.00
CA MET A 55 3.22 1.22 -3.93
C MET A 55 2.37 0.15 -3.24
N LEU A 56 2.80 -0.34 -2.07
CA LEU A 56 2.02 -1.29 -1.28
C LEU A 56 0.68 -0.70 -0.84
N VAL A 57 0.69 0.54 -0.33
CA VAL A 57 -0.54 1.25 0.05
C VAL A 57 -1.46 1.44 -1.17
N SER A 58 -0.89 1.82 -2.32
CA SER A 58 -1.64 1.98 -3.57
C SER A 58 -2.21 0.65 -4.08
N ALA A 59 -1.50 -0.46 -3.89
CA ALA A 59 -2.02 -1.79 -4.21
C ALA A 59 -3.21 -2.18 -3.33
N PHE A 60 -3.24 -1.69 -2.09
CA PHE A 60 -4.27 -2.01 -1.10
C PHE A 60 -5.52 -1.12 -1.23
N ALA A 61 -5.33 0.17 -1.48
CA ALA A 61 -6.39 1.18 -1.52
C ALA A 61 -6.81 1.59 -2.93
N GLY A 62 -5.93 1.42 -3.92
CA GLY A 62 -6.02 2.06 -5.23
C GLY A 62 -5.12 3.30 -5.30
N TYR A 63 -4.50 3.53 -6.46
CA TYR A 63 -3.58 4.64 -6.66
C TYR A 63 -4.28 6.00 -6.62
N PRO A 64 -5.39 6.25 -7.35
CA PRO A 64 -6.10 7.53 -7.28
C PRO A 64 -6.56 7.88 -5.87
N GLU A 65 -7.10 6.89 -5.14
CA GLU A 65 -7.57 7.05 -3.77
C GLU A 65 -6.43 7.37 -2.81
N THR A 66 -5.29 6.70 -2.98
CA THR A 66 -4.07 6.96 -2.18
C THR A 66 -3.57 8.39 -2.43
N MET A 67 -3.49 8.82 -3.69
CA MET A 67 -3.03 10.17 -4.03
C MET A 67 -3.99 11.25 -3.51
N ALA A 68 -5.30 11.01 -3.60
CA ALA A 68 -6.30 11.92 -3.04
C ALA A 68 -6.19 12.05 -1.51
N ALA A 69 -5.99 10.94 -0.80
CA ALA A 69 -5.77 10.96 0.65
C ALA A 69 -4.50 11.71 1.04
N TYR A 70 -3.43 11.57 0.25
CA TYR A 70 -2.18 12.28 0.45
C TYR A 70 -2.32 13.79 0.23
N ALA A 71 -3.01 14.20 -0.83
CA ALA A 71 -3.30 15.61 -1.11
C ALA A 71 -4.09 16.24 0.04
N ALA A 72 -5.14 15.56 0.52
CA ALA A 72 -5.91 16.01 1.68
C ALA A 72 -5.07 16.09 2.96
N ALA A 73 -4.20 15.12 3.21
CA ALA A 73 -3.30 15.13 4.38
C ALA A 73 -2.32 16.32 4.34
N ILE A 74 -1.78 16.65 3.18
CA ILE A 74 -0.92 17.82 2.97
C ILE A 74 -1.70 19.11 3.24
N GLU A 75 -2.91 19.25 2.66
CA GLU A 75 -3.78 20.41 2.85
C GLU A 75 -4.11 20.65 4.33
N HIS A 76 -4.33 19.57 5.09
CA HIS A 76 -4.68 19.64 6.51
C HIS A 76 -3.45 19.66 7.45
N GLY A 77 -2.22 19.74 6.91
CA GLY A 77 -1.00 19.86 7.69
C GLY A 77 -0.63 18.60 8.50
N TYR A 78 -0.98 17.42 8.00
CA TYR A 78 -0.57 16.15 8.61
C TYR A 78 0.95 16.02 8.59
N ARG A 79 1.48 15.35 9.60
CA ARG A 79 2.91 15.03 9.72
C ARG A 79 3.16 13.70 9.03
N PHE A 80 4.19 13.65 8.19
CA PHE A 80 4.53 12.45 7.42
C PHE A 80 5.66 11.66 8.10
N PHE A 81 5.95 10.47 7.56
CA PHE A 81 7.08 9.62 7.93
C PHE A 81 6.96 8.93 9.30
N SER A 82 8.08 8.40 9.82
CA SER A 82 8.14 7.45 10.93
C SER A 82 7.49 7.90 12.24
N TYR A 83 7.51 9.21 12.53
CA TYR A 83 6.93 9.79 13.75
C TYR A 83 5.77 10.74 13.47
N GLY A 84 5.26 10.70 12.24
CA GLY A 84 4.12 11.49 11.82
C GLY A 84 2.79 10.89 12.27
N ASP A 85 1.75 11.27 11.56
CA ASP A 85 0.40 10.76 11.75
C ASP A 85 0.19 9.44 10.99
N ALA A 86 -0.97 8.83 11.20
CA ALA A 86 -1.31 7.52 10.66
C ALA A 86 -2.54 7.57 9.75
N MET A 87 -2.62 6.58 8.87
CA MET A 87 -3.73 6.26 8.01
C MET A 87 -4.42 4.99 8.52
N PHE A 88 -5.75 4.97 8.45
CA PHE A 88 -6.55 3.75 8.54
C PHE A 88 -7.20 3.51 7.18
N ILE A 89 -7.01 2.31 6.63
CA ILE A 89 -7.42 1.97 5.27
C ILE A 89 -8.14 0.63 5.31
N THR A 90 -9.31 0.55 4.70
CA THR A 90 -10.00 -0.71 4.40
C THR A 90 -9.66 -1.16 2.98
N ARG A 91 -9.52 -2.46 2.77
CA ARG A 91 -9.14 -3.03 1.48
C ARG A 91 -10.11 -2.61 0.38
N ASN A 92 -9.58 -2.05 -0.70
CA ASN A 92 -10.35 -1.83 -1.92
C ASN A 92 -10.45 -3.17 -2.69
N PRO A 93 -11.66 -3.67 -3.02
CA PRO A 93 -11.81 -4.90 -3.78
C PRO A 93 -11.38 -4.77 -5.25
N ALA A 94 -11.27 -3.54 -5.78
CA ALA A 94 -10.87 -3.25 -7.15
C ALA A 94 -9.87 -2.05 -7.18
N PRO A 95 -8.66 -2.22 -6.63
CA PRO A 95 -7.66 -1.15 -6.61
C PRO A 95 -7.12 -0.89 -8.01
N THR A 96 -7.16 0.36 -8.45
CA THR A 96 -6.65 0.76 -9.78
C THR A 96 -5.17 1.13 -9.69
N ALA A 97 -4.37 0.69 -10.67
CA ALA A 97 -2.98 1.10 -10.83
C ALA A 97 -2.88 2.56 -11.34
N PRO A 98 -1.70 3.21 -11.27
CA PRO A 98 -1.47 4.45 -12.01
C PRO A 98 -1.80 4.25 -13.49
N GLN A 99 -2.52 5.18 -14.11
CA GLN A 99 -2.61 5.21 -15.57
C GLN A 99 -1.25 5.66 -16.10
N GLU A 100 -0.67 4.92 -17.06
CA GLU A 100 0.46 5.44 -17.81
C GLU A 100 0.01 6.74 -18.49
N SER A 101 0.66 7.85 -18.14
CA SER A 101 0.57 9.05 -18.97
C SER A 101 1.06 8.67 -20.35
N ALA A 102 0.30 8.99 -21.39
CA ALA A 102 0.75 8.90 -22.77
C ALA A 102 2.18 9.48 -22.86
N PRO A 103 3.09 8.87 -23.65
CA PRO A 103 4.45 9.36 -23.74
C PRO A 103 4.41 10.86 -24.05
N GLU A 104 5.03 11.65 -23.18
CA GLU A 104 5.25 13.07 -23.46
C GLU A 104 6.08 13.11 -24.75
N ASP A 105 5.46 13.54 -25.84
CA ASP A 105 6.13 13.88 -27.09
C ASP A 105 7.14 14.99 -26.76
N HIS A 106 8.36 14.60 -26.42
CA HIS A 106 9.50 15.50 -26.40
C HIS A 106 9.85 15.82 -27.86
N ALA A 107 9.10 16.77 -28.43
CA ALA A 107 9.43 17.47 -29.66
C ALA A 107 10.58 18.47 -29.45
#